data_AF-A0A8T6DFJ8-F1
#
_entry.id   AF-A0A8T6DFJ8-F1
#
_cell.length_a   1.000
_cell.length_b   1.000
_cell.length_c   1.000
_cell.angle_alpha   90.00
_cell.angle_beta   90.00
_cell.angle_gamma   90.00
#
_symmetry.space_group_name_H-M   'P 1'
#
loop_
_entity.id
_entity.type
_entity.pdbx_description
1 polymer ?
#
loop_
_entity_poly.entity_id
_entity_poly.type
_entity_poly.pdbx_seq_one_letter_code
_entity_poly.pdbx_strand_id
1 'polypeptide(L)'
;MAIRPRHSDGPVIGGTVRLLGITHQTLDHREFEIEACAMHDSGGNYDLMVFDICRVLPSQRRHFSLGVGFPKTFLPPSEELLDILMQSALLQVRRQLDRGCEEEDRVFEPFNYGLAPKPAPWGS
;
A
#
# COMPACT_ATOMS: atom_id res chain seq x y z
N MET A 1 -15.91 43.31 -10.97
CA MET A 1 -16.36 41.95 -11.36
C MET A 1 -15.53 40.96 -10.55
N ALA A 2 -16.07 40.40 -9.47
CA ALA A 2 -15.33 39.56 -8.54
C ALA A 2 -15.42 38.09 -8.97
N ILE A 3 -14.29 37.48 -9.29
CA ILE A 3 -14.18 36.05 -9.56
C ILE A 3 -14.23 35.35 -8.20
N ARG A 4 -15.33 34.65 -7.91
CA ARG A 4 -15.40 33.78 -6.73
C ARG A 4 -14.48 32.57 -6.94
N PRO A 5 -13.62 32.20 -5.97
CA PRO A 5 -12.93 30.92 -6.04
C PRO A 5 -13.99 29.81 -5.99
N ARG A 6 -14.00 28.93 -6.99
CA ARG A 6 -14.73 27.67 -6.89
C ARG A 6 -13.94 26.80 -5.92
N HIS A 7 -14.25 26.92 -4.65
CA HIS A 7 -14.03 25.85 -3.69
C HIS A 7 -14.89 24.67 -4.16
N SER A 8 -14.29 23.73 -4.87
CA SER A 8 -14.80 22.38 -4.96
C SER A 8 -14.50 21.70 -3.63
N ASP A 9 -15.16 22.15 -2.56
CA ASP A 9 -15.30 21.40 -1.32
C ASP A 9 -16.32 20.28 -1.58
N GLY A 10 -15.98 19.37 -2.50
CA GLY A 10 -16.56 18.05 -2.45
C GLY A 10 -16.11 17.42 -1.13
N PRO A 11 -16.96 16.66 -0.43
CA PRO A 11 -16.46 15.89 0.70
C PRO A 11 -15.28 15.07 0.18
N VAL A 12 -14.09 15.32 0.71
CA VAL A 12 -13.08 14.27 0.75
C VAL A 12 -13.81 13.14 1.45
N ILE A 13 -14.21 12.11 0.69
CA ILE A 13 -14.70 10.86 1.26
C ILE A 13 -13.47 10.34 1.99
N GLY A 14 -13.32 10.79 3.24
CA GLY A 14 -12.23 10.41 4.11
C GLY A 14 -12.41 8.94 4.35
N GLY A 15 -11.68 8.13 3.59
CA GLY A 15 -11.57 6.71 3.85
C GLY A 15 -11.18 6.54 5.31
N THR A 16 -11.90 5.70 6.04
CA THR A 16 -11.56 5.39 7.43
C THR A 16 -10.13 4.88 7.47
N VAL A 17 -9.25 5.63 8.12
CA VAL A 17 -7.87 5.20 8.38
C VAL A 17 -7.90 4.27 9.59
N ARG A 18 -7.42 3.04 9.43
CA ARG A 18 -7.22 2.08 10.51
C ARG A 18 -5.74 2.02 10.85
N LEU A 19 -5.40 2.28 12.11
CA LEU A 19 -4.04 2.09 12.63
C LEU A 19 -3.83 0.60 12.90
N LEU A 20 -2.70 0.05 12.44
CA LEU A 20 -2.39 -1.37 12.52
C LEU A 20 -1.23 -1.64 13.48
N GLY A 21 -0.12 -0.93 13.33
CA GLY A 21 1.08 -1.14 14.17
C GLY A 21 1.64 -2.56 14.09
N ILE A 22 1.65 -3.16 12.89
CA ILE A 22 2.05 -4.56 12.69
C ILE A 22 3.48 -4.63 12.16
N THR A 23 4.35 -5.35 12.84
CA THR A 23 5.69 -5.66 12.32
C THR A 23 5.66 -6.90 11.41
N HIS A 24 6.37 -6.84 10.29
CA HIS A 24 6.64 -7.96 9.38
C HIS A 24 8.15 -8.10 9.17
N GLN A 25 8.67 -9.29 9.43
CA GLN A 25 10.06 -9.63 9.16
C GLN A 25 10.10 -10.69 8.06
N THR A 26 10.84 -10.41 6.98
CA THR A 26 11.00 -11.33 5.86
C THR A 26 12.05 -12.39 6.16
N LEU A 27 12.08 -13.46 5.35
CA LEU A 27 13.08 -14.53 5.48
C LEU A 27 14.51 -14.06 5.25
N ASP A 28 14.70 -12.99 4.47
CA ASP A 28 15.99 -12.34 4.23
C ASP A 28 16.31 -11.22 5.25
N HIS A 29 15.62 -11.22 6.38
CA HIS A 29 15.85 -10.34 7.54
C HIS A 29 15.58 -8.85 7.32
N ARG A 30 14.79 -8.48 6.31
CA ARG A 30 14.26 -7.11 6.19
C ARG A 30 13.10 -6.94 7.17
N GLU A 31 13.03 -5.77 7.79
CA GLU A 31 11.99 -5.42 8.76
C GLU A 31 11.12 -4.29 8.23
N PHE A 32 9.80 -4.48 8.33
CA PHE A 32 8.79 -3.54 7.91
C PHE A 32 7.76 -3.33 9.02
N GLU A 33 7.46 -2.09 9.33
CA GLU A 33 6.34 -1.68 10.15
C GLU A 33 5.18 -1.29 9.21
N ILE A 34 4.06 -1.99 9.30
CA ILE A 34 2.82 -1.68 8.59
C ILE A 34 1.98 -0.84 9.55
N GLU A 35 2.01 0.47 9.35
CA GLU A 35 1.56 1.45 10.34
C GLU A 35 0.04 1.66 10.29
N ALA A 36 -0.50 1.80 9.07
CA ALA A 36 -1.91 2.08 8.87
C ALA A 36 -2.41 1.55 7.52
N CYS A 37 -3.73 1.45 7.37
CA CYS A 37 -4.37 1.28 6.08
C CYS A 37 -5.62 2.15 5.92
N ALA A 38 -5.97 2.45 4.68
CA ALA A 38 -7.19 3.16 4.33
C ALA A 38 -7.82 2.54 3.08
N MET A 39 -9.15 2.45 3.06
CA MET A 39 -9.89 2.11 1.85
C MET A 39 -10.21 3.39 1.08
N HIS A 40 -9.80 3.44 -0.18
CA HIS A 40 -10.08 4.51 -1.11
C HIS A 40 -11.08 4.03 -2.17
N ASP A 41 -12.19 4.75 -2.31
CA ASP A 41 -13.06 4.60 -3.47
C ASP A 41 -12.33 5.20 -4.68
N SER A 42 -11.91 4.34 -5.63
CA SER A 42 -11.20 4.80 -6.83
C SER A 42 -12.12 5.40 -7.89
N GLY A 43 -13.43 5.45 -7.66
CA GLY A 43 -14.44 5.88 -8.65
C GLY A 43 -14.63 4.93 -9.83
N GLY A 44 -13.77 3.91 -9.98
CA GLY A 44 -13.83 2.87 -11.02
C GLY A 44 -14.50 1.58 -10.56
N ASN A 45 -14.17 0.46 -11.22
CA ASN A 45 -14.68 -0.89 -10.90
C ASN A 45 -14.00 -1.54 -9.68
N TYR A 46 -13.09 -0.83 -9.01
CA TYR A 46 -12.31 -1.35 -7.90
C TYR A 46 -12.29 -0.37 -6.73
N ASP A 47 -12.23 -0.90 -5.52
CA ASP A 47 -11.82 -0.19 -4.32
C ASP A 47 -10.35 -0.50 -4.06
N LEU A 48 -9.60 0.49 -3.57
CA LEU A 48 -8.17 0.33 -3.31
C LEU A 48 -7.93 0.42 -1.80
N MET A 49 -7.39 -0.64 -1.21
CA MET A 49 -6.85 -0.56 0.14
C MET A 49 -5.37 -0.21 0.08
N VAL A 50 -5.01 0.96 0.60
CA VAL A 50 -3.63 1.46 0.64
C VAL A 50 -3.07 1.26 2.04
N PHE A 51 -1.88 0.69 2.13
CA PHE A 51 -1.12 0.47 3.35
C PHE A 51 0.05 1.43 3.39
N ASP A 52 0.24 2.07 4.55
CA ASP A 52 1.45 2.82 4.86
C ASP A 52 2.47 1.88 5.50
N ILE A 53 3.67 1.86 4.94
CA ILE A 53 4.72 0.90 5.28
C ILE A 53 6.02 1.64 5.52
N CYS A 54 6.59 1.44 6.69
CA CYS A 54 7.92 1.91 7.05
C CYS A 54 8.91 0.75 7.04
N ARG A 55 9.90 0.81 6.15
CA ARG A 55 11.07 -0.05 6.22
C ARG A 55 12.03 0.44 7.29
N VAL A 56 12.39 -0.44 8.21
CA VAL A 56 13.33 -0.17 9.30
C VAL A 56 14.74 -0.58 8.84
N LEU A 57 15.64 0.40 8.74
CA LEU A 57 17.06 0.18 8.49
C LEU A 57 17.87 0.65 9.70
N PRO A 58 19.09 0.13 9.92
CA PRO A 58 19.91 0.51 11.08
C PRO A 58 20.18 2.01 11.24
N SER A 59 20.21 2.76 10.13
CA SER A 59 20.55 4.19 10.10
C SER A 59 19.40 5.12 9.69
N GLN A 60 18.27 4.59 9.23
CA GLN A 60 17.16 5.40 8.73
C GLN A 60 15.85 4.62 8.65
N ARG A 61 14.73 5.34 8.64
CA ARG A 61 13.40 4.82 8.32
C ARG A 61 13.02 5.27 6.92
N ARG A 62 12.46 4.38 6.12
CA ARG A 62 12.00 4.69 4.75
C ARG A 62 10.54 4.33 4.60
N HIS A 63 9.71 5.31 4.25
CA HIS A 63 8.27 5.14 4.11
C HIS A 63 7.88 4.98 2.64
N PHE A 64 6.96 4.06 2.38
CA PHE A 64 6.33 3.84 1.08
C PHE A 64 4.94 3.25 1.28
N SER A 65 4.16 3.17 0.20
CA SER A 65 2.80 2.63 0.25
C SER A 65 2.62 1.46 -0.70
N LEU A 66 1.83 0.47 -0.27
CA LEU A 66 1.36 -0.61 -1.14
C LEU A 66 -0.16 -0.61 -1.22
N GLY A 67 -0.67 -0.74 -2.43
CA GLY A 67 -2.10 -0.79 -2.72
C GLY A 67 -2.56 -2.19 -3.10
N VAL A 68 -3.69 -2.64 -2.56
CA VAL A 68 -4.37 -3.87 -2.96
C VAL A 68 -5.74 -3.50 -3.52
N GLY A 69 -5.97 -3.84 -4.78
CA GLY A 69 -7.23 -3.58 -5.47
C GLY A 69 -8.26 -4.69 -5.22
N PHE A 70 -9.48 -4.31 -4.88
CA PHE A 70 -10.62 -5.20 -4.72
C PHE A 70 -11.71 -4.83 -5.72
N PRO A 71 -12.33 -5.78 -6.43
CA PRO A 71 -13.49 -5.48 -7.26
C PRO A 71 -14.59 -4.84 -6.41
N LYS A 72 -15.23 -3.78 -6.91
CA LYS A 72 -16.35 -3.14 -6.21
C LYS A 72 -17.46 -4.14 -5.99
N THR A 73 -17.86 -4.31 -4.73
CA THR A 73 -19.10 -4.98 -4.38
C THR A 73 -20.25 -3.96 -4.50
N PHE A 74 -21.40 -4.37 -5.07
CA PHE A 74 -22.57 -3.50 -5.27
C PHE A 74 -23.23 -2.97 -3.97
N LEU A 75 -22.71 -3.38 -2.81
CA LEU A 75 -23.21 -2.99 -1.49
C LEU A 75 -22.09 -2.29 -0.71
N PRO A 76 -22.42 -1.30 0.14
CA PRO A 76 -21.45 -0.71 1.05
C PRO A 76 -20.89 -1.83 1.94
N PRO A 77 -19.56 -1.92 2.11
CA PRO A 77 -18.97 -3.00 2.88
C PRO A 77 -19.37 -2.86 4.35
N SER A 78 -19.90 -3.92 4.93
CA SER A 78 -20.06 -4.00 6.39
C SER A 78 -18.69 -3.93 7.07
N GLU A 79 -18.65 -3.56 8.34
CA GLU A 79 -17.41 -3.53 9.10
C GLU A 79 -16.70 -4.90 9.11
N GLU A 80 -17.47 -5.99 9.25
CA GLU A 80 -16.95 -7.36 9.15
C GLU A 80 -16.32 -7.65 7.77
N LEU A 81 -16.95 -7.19 6.69
CA LEU A 81 -16.40 -7.35 5.35
C LEU A 81 -15.11 -6.53 5.17
N LEU A 82 -15.06 -5.31 5.71
CA LEU A 82 -13.85 -4.49 5.71
C LEU A 82 -12.70 -5.20 6.44
N ASP A 83 -12.96 -5.84 7.57
CA ASP A 83 -11.93 -6.59 8.31
C ASP A 83 -11.44 -7.82 7.53
N ILE A 84 -12.34 -8.55 6.87
CA ILE A 84 -11.97 -9.68 6.00
C ILE A 84 -11.11 -9.20 4.82
N LEU A 85 -11.52 -8.12 4.16
CA LEU A 85 -10.76 -7.53 3.05
C LEU A 85 -9.39 -7.03 3.52
N MET A 86 -9.33 -6.42 4.70
CA MET A 86 -8.08 -5.97 5.32
C MET A 86 -7.13 -7.14 5.61
N GLN A 87 -7.62 -8.22 6.21
CA GLN A 87 -6.81 -9.41 6.47
C GLN A 87 -6.29 -10.05 5.17
N SER A 88 -7.15 -10.12 4.15
CA SER A 88 -6.78 -10.62 2.82
C SER A 88 -5.72 -9.74 2.15
N ALA A 89 -5.89 -8.41 2.19
CA ALA A 89 -4.92 -7.47 1.66
C ALA A 89 -3.59 -7.52 2.41
N LEU A 90 -3.62 -7.60 3.75
CA LEU A 90 -2.42 -7.70 4.57
C LEU A 90 -1.60 -8.96 4.22
N LEU A 91 -2.27 -10.08 3.94
CA LEU A 91 -1.60 -11.30 3.47
C LEU A 91 -0.93 -11.09 2.11
N GLN A 92 -1.56 -10.37 1.19
CA GLN A 92 -0.98 -10.04 -0.12
C GLN A 92 0.21 -9.09 0.03
N VAL A 93 0.09 -8.04 0.86
CA VAL A 93 1.17 -7.11 1.19
C VAL A 93 2.37 -7.86 1.76
N ARG A 94 2.17 -8.75 2.73
CA ARG A 94 3.28 -9.54 3.31
C ARG A 94 3.97 -10.40 2.27
N ARG A 95 3.22 -11.08 1.40
CA ARG A 95 3.79 -11.87 0.29
C ARG A 95 4.59 -11.01 -0.68
N GLN A 96 4.08 -9.81 -0.98
CA GLN A 96 4.77 -8.83 -1.82
C GLN A 96 6.07 -8.36 -1.18
N LEU A 97 6.10 -8.12 0.15
CA LEU A 97 7.32 -7.78 0.88
C LEU A 97 8.31 -8.96 0.89
N ASP A 98 7.83 -10.18 1.11
CA ASP A 98 8.67 -11.39 1.15
C ASP A 98 9.36 -11.67 -0.19
N ARG A 99 8.66 -11.45 -1.31
CA ARG A 99 9.13 -11.80 -2.66
C ARG A 99 9.65 -10.61 -3.46
N GLY A 100 9.34 -9.41 -3.02
CA GLY A 100 9.53 -8.22 -3.81
C GLY A 100 10.97 -7.78 -3.85
N CYS A 101 11.43 -7.41 -5.04
CA CYS A 101 12.67 -6.66 -5.23
C CYS A 101 12.41 -5.19 -4.90
N GLU A 102 13.32 -4.58 -4.17
CA GLU A 102 13.24 -3.16 -3.84
C GLU A 102 14.05 -2.34 -4.84
N GLU A 103 13.44 -1.31 -5.41
CA GLU A 103 14.10 -0.34 -6.28
C GLU A 103 13.54 1.04 -5.98
N GLU A 104 14.41 2.01 -5.65
CA GLU A 104 14.04 3.41 -5.40
C GLU A 104 12.79 3.59 -4.51
N ASP A 105 12.77 2.93 -3.35
CA ASP A 105 11.68 2.98 -2.36
C ASP A 105 10.35 2.38 -2.85
N ARG A 106 10.41 1.46 -3.81
CA ARG A 106 9.27 0.68 -4.30
C ARG A 106 9.56 -0.81 -4.19
N VAL A 107 8.51 -1.60 -4.01
CA VAL A 107 8.60 -3.07 -3.90
C VAL A 107 7.85 -3.72 -5.05
N PHE A 108 8.54 -4.47 -5.90
CA PHE A 108 7.97 -5.10 -7.09
C PHE A 108 8.10 -6.61 -7.09
N GLU A 109 7.09 -7.30 -7.59
CA GLU A 109 7.17 -8.75 -7.77
C GLU A 109 7.96 -9.03 -9.07
N PRO A 110 9.10 -9.74 -9.01
CA PRO A 110 9.95 -9.94 -10.18
C PRO A 110 9.27 -10.70 -11.33
N PHE A 111 8.17 -11.43 -11.04
CA PHE A 111 7.41 -12.17 -12.05
C PHE A 111 6.42 -11.31 -12.85
N ASN A 112 5.94 -10.19 -12.30
CA ASN A 112 4.93 -9.34 -12.96
C ASN A 112 5.54 -8.22 -13.81
N TYR A 113 6.84 -7.93 -13.68
CA TYR A 113 7.52 -6.83 -14.38
C TYR A 113 8.54 -7.27 -15.45
N GLY A 114 8.70 -8.58 -15.67
CA GLY A 114 9.60 -9.11 -16.69
C GLY A 114 11.09 -8.94 -16.33
N LEU A 115 11.67 -10.03 -15.81
CA LEU A 115 13.06 -10.13 -15.32
C LEU A 115 13.40 -9.14 -14.19
N ALA A 116 14.01 -9.66 -13.12
CA ALA A 116 14.60 -8.83 -12.08
C ALA A 116 15.56 -7.81 -12.73
N PRO A 117 15.54 -6.53 -12.31
CA PRO A 117 16.48 -5.54 -12.82
C PRO A 117 17.90 -6.07 -12.64
N LYS A 118 18.72 -5.95 -13.71
CA LYS A 118 20.12 -6.35 -13.66
C LYS A 118 20.78 -5.63 -12.47
N PRO A 119 21.58 -6.32 -11.64
CA PRO A 119 22.32 -5.67 -10.58
C PRO A 119 23.14 -4.52 -11.20
N ALA A 120 23.04 -3.33 -10.59
CA ALA A 120 23.83 -2.18 -10.99
C ALA A 120 25.31 -2.57 -11.02
N PRO A 121 26.07 -2.16 -12.05
CA PRO A 121 27.50 -2.44 -12.11
C PRO A 121 28.18 -1.53 -11.10
N TRP A 122 28.23 -1.96 -9.83
CA TRP A 122 29.17 -1.37 -8.90
C TRP A 122 30.56 -1.75 -9.40
N GLY A 123 31.24 -0.75 -9.94
CA GLY A 123 32.60 -0.84 -10.47
C GLY A 123 33.57 -1.42 -9.46
N SER A 124 34.50 -2.18 -10.03
CA SER A 124 35.67 -2.80 -9.41
C SER A 124 36.54 -1.82 -8.64
#